data_AF-A0A2J6J4Q1-F1
#
_entry.id   AF-A0A2J6J4Q1-F1
#
_cell.length_a   1.000
_cell.length_b   1.000
_cell.length_c   1.000
_cell.angle_alpha   90.00
_cell.angle_beta   90.00
_cell.angle_gamma   90.00
#
_symmetry.space_group_name_H-M   'P 1'
#
loop_
_entity.id
_entity.type
_entity.pdbx_description
1 polymer ?
#
loop_
_entity_poly.entity_id
_entity_poly.type
_entity_poly.pdbx_seq_one_letter_code
_entity_poly.pdbx_strand_id
1 'polypeptide(L)'
;MVRQALWRAILLTCGLPALLSAAQIDAVVDRTRIADGESVRLELRVNGSPDEDVDLTPLATDWDVLNRSQSSQMQIINGSISRSQSQTLTLMPRRSGQLVIPSLCFGPDCSPPVSVTVSDAAATTDSPLLLEVSPSAQTAYVDQQVVLSVRILHRGDLMQASLSEPTIENGTAEVRQLGEDRRFETRRDGTLYQGIERRYLIYPRQAGPLTLSGLQLDGQLESNPSQVRSLFSSSIRQLRRRTEAITIDVLPPQNAQGRLWLPAQQLALTDDWQTDPPTLRVGEPATRTLTLTAEGLPAASLPTLTLPTPDGWKSYPDQPARENRESQTGLIGMLQQKLALVPMQAGPITLPALTLDWFNVTSNQWEQIHLPAVTVEVEAASSEIGSVEPESSVAPPVSPATVAPNRPTKKEAPAPGNRFWFLISIGLALGWALTGLLWWRSSRAPSNVPSNTPQDAEKDAFRSVLDAAKRHDAEVTRRALISWIRLRWTPHPGTELDTLTHHGNPALKASLDTLNHALYKNKTTRWQGTTLIAALKNLPAPDTSKTTALPPLYPDLPREKSDH
;
A
#
# COMPACT_ATOMS: atom_id res chain seq x y z
N MET A 1 8.00 88.25 55.99
CA MET A 1 8.87 87.12 56.41
C MET A 1 8.01 86.27 57.33
N VAL A 2 7.62 85.03 57.08
CA VAL A 2 8.26 83.92 56.33
C VAL A 2 7.10 83.06 55.79
N ARG A 3 6.57 83.34 54.59
CA ARG A 3 6.72 82.44 53.42
C ARG A 3 7.91 81.48 53.60
N GLN A 4 7.64 80.17 53.57
CA GLN A 4 8.56 79.01 53.68
C GLN A 4 8.42 78.16 54.96
N ALA A 5 7.22 77.62 55.23
CA ALA A 5 7.12 76.47 56.16
C ALA A 5 5.98 75.48 55.82
N LEU A 6 5.31 75.63 54.68
CA LEU A 6 4.19 74.76 54.25
C LEU A 6 4.52 73.92 52.99
N TRP A 7 5.80 73.84 52.63
CA TRP A 7 6.29 73.13 51.42
C TRP A 7 7.13 71.87 51.76
N ARG A 8 6.90 71.27 52.93
CA ARG A 8 7.53 69.98 53.30
C ARG A 8 6.57 68.92 53.85
N ALA A 9 5.25 69.20 53.88
CA ALA A 9 4.22 68.24 54.29
C ALA A 9 3.21 67.89 53.16
N ILE A 10 3.54 68.26 51.92
CA ILE A 10 2.81 67.85 50.70
C ILE A 10 3.85 67.25 49.73
N LEU A 11 4.47 66.15 50.15
CA LEU A 11 5.38 65.34 49.33
C LEU A 11 5.41 63.90 49.85
N LEU A 12 4.28 63.42 50.38
CA LEU A 12 4.16 62.04 50.88
C LEU A 12 2.75 61.44 50.64
N THR A 13 2.10 61.83 49.54
CA THR A 13 0.81 61.26 49.11
C THR A 13 0.73 61.22 47.58
N CYS A 14 1.62 60.46 46.94
CA CYS A 14 1.38 59.95 45.58
C CYS A 14 2.30 58.75 45.28
N GLY A 15 2.21 57.72 46.13
CA GLY A 15 2.64 56.38 45.76
C GLY A 15 1.39 55.58 45.39
N LEU A 16 0.77 55.86 44.24
CA LEU A 16 -0.09 54.86 43.64
C LEU A 16 0.82 53.67 43.30
N PRO A 17 0.62 52.47 43.86
CA PRO A 17 1.28 51.30 43.32
C PRO A 17 0.79 51.20 41.87
N ALA A 18 1.71 51.28 40.91
CA ALA A 18 1.43 50.85 39.57
C ALA A 18 1.06 49.37 39.68
N LEU A 19 -0.25 49.07 39.60
CA LEU A 19 -0.72 47.72 39.40
C LEU A 19 -0.11 47.28 38.07
N LEU A 20 0.93 46.46 38.15
CA LEU A 20 1.43 45.69 37.02
C LEU A 20 0.22 44.91 36.47
N SER A 21 -0.29 45.36 35.33
CA SER A 21 -1.33 44.63 34.61
C SER A 21 -0.62 43.43 33.97
N ALA A 22 -0.63 42.29 34.67
CA ALA A 22 -0.21 41.01 34.09
C ALA A 22 -1.04 40.75 32.83
N ALA A 23 -0.42 40.22 31.78
CA ALA A 23 -1.16 39.87 30.59
C ALA A 23 -2.10 38.70 30.95
N GLN A 24 -3.42 38.95 30.93
CA GLN A 24 -4.38 37.89 31.21
C GLN A 24 -4.37 36.89 30.05
N ILE A 25 -3.98 35.65 30.35
CA ILE A 25 -4.02 34.52 29.41
C ILE A 25 -5.27 33.69 29.71
N ASP A 26 -6.16 33.61 28.75
CA ASP A 26 -7.34 32.76 28.85
C ASP A 26 -7.04 31.37 28.25
N ALA A 27 -7.40 30.31 28.97
CA ALA A 27 -7.34 28.93 28.49
C ALA A 27 -8.75 28.36 28.35
N VAL A 28 -9.15 28.02 27.13
CA VAL A 28 -10.49 27.52 26.82
C VAL A 28 -10.39 26.21 26.06
N VAL A 29 -11.08 25.18 26.55
CA VAL A 29 -11.23 23.91 25.83
C VAL A 29 -12.54 23.89 25.06
N ASP A 30 -12.56 23.20 23.92
CA ASP A 30 -13.80 22.96 23.17
C ASP A 30 -14.80 22.11 23.98
N ARG A 31 -14.28 21.16 24.78
CA ARG A 31 -15.07 20.25 25.63
C ARG A 31 -14.35 19.95 26.95
N THR A 32 -15.10 19.89 28.04
CA THR A 32 -14.60 19.51 29.38
C THR A 32 -14.87 18.04 29.73
N ARG A 33 -15.60 17.31 28.88
CA ARG A 33 -15.83 15.87 28.97
C ARG A 33 -15.56 15.23 27.61
N ILE A 34 -14.68 14.25 27.57
CA ILE A 34 -14.29 13.51 26.36
C ILE A 34 -14.21 12.01 26.68
N ALA A 35 -14.34 11.16 25.67
CA ALA A 35 -14.07 9.73 25.84
C ALA A 35 -12.58 9.43 25.66
N ASP A 36 -12.13 8.29 26.21
CA ASP A 36 -10.78 7.78 25.97
C ASP A 36 -10.51 7.64 24.45
N GLY A 37 -9.28 8.01 24.07
CA GLY A 37 -8.88 8.10 22.67
C GLY A 37 -9.56 9.22 21.87
N GLU A 38 -10.21 10.21 22.49
CA GLU A 38 -10.61 11.45 21.80
C GLU A 38 -9.68 12.60 22.15
N SER A 39 -9.38 13.47 21.18
CA SER A 39 -8.66 14.71 21.47
C SER A 39 -9.58 15.83 21.95
N VAL A 40 -9.00 16.74 22.74
CA VAL A 40 -9.56 18.03 23.13
C VAL A 40 -8.76 19.15 22.47
N ARG A 41 -9.46 20.21 22.03
CA ARG A 41 -8.84 21.40 21.47
C ARG A 41 -8.72 22.46 22.57
N LEU A 42 -7.49 22.82 22.92
CA LEU A 42 -7.21 23.91 23.84
C LEU A 42 -6.86 25.18 23.05
N GLU A 43 -7.57 26.27 23.30
CA GLU A 43 -7.25 27.60 22.80
C GLU A 43 -6.68 28.45 23.95
N LEU A 44 -5.45 28.91 23.78
CA LEU A 44 -4.78 29.87 24.65
C LEU A 44 -4.84 31.25 24.00
N ARG A 45 -5.52 32.20 24.63
CA ARG A 45 -5.62 33.58 24.14
C ARG A 45 -4.76 34.50 24.98
N VAL A 46 -3.85 35.19 24.32
CA VAL A 46 -2.91 36.14 24.94
C VAL A 46 -3.23 37.54 24.41
N ASN A 47 -3.48 38.47 25.34
CA ASN A 47 -3.59 39.89 25.01
C ASN A 47 -2.19 40.48 24.90
N GLY A 48 -1.82 40.99 23.72
CA GLY A 48 -0.48 41.48 23.39
C GLY A 48 0.31 40.57 22.45
N SER A 49 1.63 40.77 22.39
CA SER A 49 2.58 39.80 21.84
C SER A 49 3.50 39.34 22.97
N PRO A 50 3.39 38.09 23.45
CA PRO A 50 4.35 37.54 24.38
C PRO A 50 5.75 37.51 23.74
N ASP A 51 6.78 37.77 24.55
CA ASP A 51 8.18 37.75 24.11
C ASP A 51 8.72 36.31 23.96
N GLU A 52 8.08 35.35 24.62
CA GLU A 52 8.47 33.94 24.67
C GLU A 52 7.33 33.00 24.21
N ASP A 53 7.73 31.85 23.66
CA ASP A 53 6.82 30.74 23.35
C ASP A 53 6.25 30.10 24.63
N VAL A 54 5.07 29.48 24.51
CA VAL A 54 4.48 28.75 25.64
C VAL A 54 5.29 27.50 26.01
N ASP A 55 5.56 27.33 27.30
CA ASP A 55 6.13 26.07 27.82
C ASP A 55 5.06 24.98 27.87
N LEU A 56 5.24 23.94 27.06
CA LEU A 56 4.35 22.78 26.97
C LEU A 56 4.83 21.59 27.80
N THR A 57 6.01 21.67 28.41
CA THR A 57 6.60 20.60 29.23
C THR A 57 5.64 20.09 30.32
N PRO A 58 4.86 20.96 31.01
CA PRO A 58 3.89 20.50 32.01
C PRO A 58 2.82 19.54 31.47
N LEU A 59 2.53 19.55 30.16
CA LEU A 59 1.51 18.67 29.57
C LEU A 59 1.96 17.21 29.46
N ALA A 60 3.25 16.95 29.36
CA ALA A 60 3.81 15.66 28.94
C ALA A 60 3.45 14.48 29.87
N THR A 61 3.05 14.76 31.12
CA THR A 61 2.62 13.74 32.08
C THR A 61 1.33 13.05 31.65
N ASP A 62 0.32 13.83 31.29
CA ASP A 62 -1.05 13.33 31.07
C ASP A 62 -1.56 13.52 29.63
N TRP A 63 -0.84 14.29 28.81
CA TRP A 63 -1.29 14.70 27.48
C TRP A 63 -0.20 14.54 26.41
N ASP A 64 -0.59 14.00 25.26
CA ASP A 64 0.18 14.09 24.02
C ASP A 64 -0.27 15.32 23.23
N VAL A 65 0.68 16.18 22.85
CA VAL A 65 0.41 17.33 21.97
C VAL A 65 0.48 16.87 20.52
N LEU A 66 -0.68 16.67 19.89
CA LEU A 66 -0.78 16.15 18.52
C LEU A 66 -0.63 17.24 17.45
N ASN A 67 -1.05 18.47 17.76
CA ASN A 67 -0.94 19.61 16.86
C ASN A 67 -0.80 20.92 17.64
N ARG A 68 -0.07 21.88 17.08
CA ARG A 68 0.10 23.25 17.57
C ARG A 68 -0.07 24.21 16.40
N SER A 69 -1.00 25.15 16.52
CA SER A 69 -1.14 26.26 15.57
C SER A 69 -1.25 27.59 16.30
N GLN A 70 -0.79 28.65 15.65
CA GLN A 70 -0.82 30.00 16.20
C GLN A 70 -1.43 30.97 15.20
N SER A 71 -2.14 31.97 15.71
CA SER A 71 -2.74 33.05 14.92
C SER A 71 -2.53 34.36 15.66
N SER A 72 -2.26 35.44 14.91
CA SER A 72 -2.12 36.79 15.46
C SER A 72 -3.07 37.73 14.73
N GLN A 73 -3.79 38.54 15.50
CA GLN A 73 -4.67 39.57 14.99
C GLN A 73 -4.18 40.93 15.50
N MET A 74 -4.06 41.89 14.59
CA MET A 74 -3.70 43.28 14.91
C MET A 74 -4.86 44.19 14.53
N GLN A 75 -5.34 44.97 15.49
CA GLN A 75 -6.39 45.97 15.29
C GLN A 75 -5.84 47.34 15.67
N ILE A 76 -6.17 48.35 14.87
CA ILE A 76 -5.78 49.74 15.09
C ILE A 76 -7.06 50.54 15.30
N ILE A 77 -7.29 51.06 16.50
CA ILE A 77 -8.47 51.88 16.84
C ILE A 77 -7.97 53.22 17.36
N ASN A 78 -8.37 54.35 16.74
CA ASN A 78 -7.99 55.70 17.18
C ASN A 78 -6.47 55.90 17.44
N GLY A 79 -5.61 55.24 16.65
CA GLY A 79 -4.15 55.33 16.79
C GLY A 79 -3.54 54.46 17.90
N SER A 80 -4.34 53.75 18.70
CA SER A 80 -3.83 52.69 19.58
C SER A 80 -3.77 51.35 18.83
N ILE A 81 -2.63 50.67 18.94
CA ILE A 81 -2.41 49.33 18.39
C ILE A 81 -2.80 48.32 19.46
N SER A 82 -3.80 47.48 19.20
CA SER A 82 -4.11 46.30 20.01
C SER A 82 -3.76 45.05 19.21
N ARG A 83 -2.88 44.21 19.77
CA ARG A 83 -2.50 42.91 19.20
C ARG A 83 -3.04 41.81 20.11
N SER A 84 -3.60 40.75 19.54
CA SER A 84 -3.98 39.54 20.26
C SER A 84 -3.39 38.32 19.55
N GLN A 85 -2.85 37.39 20.32
CA GLN A 85 -2.34 36.11 19.82
C GLN A 85 -3.22 34.98 20.36
N SER A 86 -3.61 34.05 19.50
CA SER A 86 -4.30 32.83 19.89
C SER A 86 -3.45 31.63 19.48
N GLN A 87 -3.19 30.73 20.42
CA GLN A 87 -2.52 29.47 20.18
C GLN A 87 -3.50 28.33 20.41
N THR A 88 -3.71 27.50 19.38
CA THR A 88 -4.51 26.29 19.46
C THR A 88 -3.60 25.07 19.61
N LEU A 89 -3.89 24.24 20.61
CA LEU A 89 -3.29 22.92 20.80
C LEU A 89 -4.36 21.83 20.62
N THR A 90 -3.99 20.71 20.01
CA THR A 90 -4.79 19.48 20.04
C THR A 90 -4.14 18.50 20.99
N LEU A 91 -4.83 18.15 22.06
CA LEU A 91 -4.31 17.33 23.15
C LEU A 91 -5.03 15.98 23.18
N MET A 92 -4.27 14.89 23.23
CA MET A 92 -4.79 13.53 23.42
C MET A 92 -4.47 13.05 24.83
N PRO A 93 -5.47 12.60 25.62
CA PRO A 93 -5.22 12.09 26.95
C PRO A 93 -4.40 10.79 26.90
N ARG A 94 -3.52 10.60 27.88
CA ARG A 94 -2.74 9.36 28.03
C ARG A 94 -3.44 8.30 28.87
N ARG A 95 -4.46 8.69 29.63
CA ARG A 95 -5.22 7.81 30.53
C ARG A 95 -6.64 8.35 30.75
N SER A 96 -7.55 7.48 31.18
CA SER A 96 -8.90 7.87 31.60
C SER A 96 -8.91 8.49 33.01
N GLY A 97 -10.02 9.13 33.38
CA GLY A 97 -10.24 9.78 34.67
C GLY A 97 -10.27 11.31 34.59
N GLN A 98 -10.20 11.97 35.74
CA GLN A 98 -10.14 13.44 35.80
C GLN A 98 -8.70 13.90 35.57
N LEU A 99 -8.46 14.52 34.43
CA LEU A 99 -7.17 15.08 34.05
C LEU A 99 -7.19 16.61 34.17
N VAL A 100 -6.03 17.17 34.45
CA VAL A 100 -5.84 18.63 34.49
C VAL A 100 -4.88 19.01 33.38
N ILE A 101 -5.26 19.97 32.56
CA ILE A 101 -4.35 20.75 31.74
C ILE A 101 -3.72 21.76 32.71
N PRO A 102 -2.43 21.62 33.07
CA PRO A 102 -1.78 22.50 34.02
C PRO A 102 -1.72 23.94 33.49
N SER A 103 -1.38 24.88 34.36
CA SER A 103 -1.07 26.26 33.95
C SER A 103 0.06 26.25 32.92
N LEU A 104 -0.18 26.90 31.77
CA LEU A 104 0.80 27.03 30.68
C LEU A 104 1.26 28.47 30.62
N CYS A 105 2.57 28.68 30.63
CA CYS A 105 3.17 30.01 30.78
C CYS A 105 3.79 30.50 29.48
N PHE A 106 3.58 31.79 29.18
CA PHE A 106 4.29 32.57 28.18
C PHE A 106 5.22 33.51 28.94
N GLY A 107 6.47 33.10 29.19
CA GLY A 107 7.36 33.79 30.12
C GLY A 107 6.77 33.85 31.54
N PRO A 108 6.61 35.04 32.16
CA PRO A 108 6.09 35.16 33.52
C PRO A 108 4.57 35.05 33.65
N ASP A 109 3.82 35.20 32.54
CA ASP A 109 2.37 35.17 32.54
C ASP A 109 1.89 33.74 32.28
N CYS A 110 0.96 33.23 33.11
CA CYS A 110 0.47 31.84 33.00
C CYS A 110 -1.05 31.77 32.88
N SER A 111 -1.52 30.77 32.14
CA SER A 111 -2.94 30.46 32.04
C SER A 111 -3.48 29.83 33.34
N PRO A 112 -4.80 29.94 33.62
CA PRO A 112 -5.42 29.09 34.62
C PRO A 112 -5.39 27.61 34.17
N PRO A 113 -5.31 26.65 35.11
CA PRO A 113 -5.43 25.23 34.80
C PRO A 113 -6.87 24.88 34.39
N VAL A 114 -7.04 23.89 33.51
CA VAL A 114 -8.35 23.45 33.01
C VAL A 114 -8.56 21.98 33.32
N SER A 115 -9.66 21.64 34.01
CA SER A 115 -10.03 20.24 34.27
C SER A 115 -10.83 19.64 33.11
N VAL A 116 -10.42 18.45 32.67
CA VAL A 116 -11.09 17.65 31.64
C VAL A 116 -11.39 16.27 32.20
N THR A 117 -12.63 15.82 32.07
CA THR A 117 -13.03 14.45 32.47
C THR A 117 -12.93 13.53 31.26
N VAL A 118 -12.12 12.48 31.36
CA VAL A 118 -11.94 11.44 30.33
C VAL A 118 -12.69 10.19 30.76
N SER A 119 -13.80 9.86 30.08
CA SER A 119 -14.56 8.64 30.35
C SER A 119 -13.91 7.42 29.70
N ASP A 120 -14.09 6.26 30.32
CA ASP A 120 -13.59 5.00 29.76
C ASP A 120 -14.28 4.67 28.42
N ALA A 121 -13.54 4.12 27.46
CA ALA A 121 -14.07 3.83 26.12
C ALA A 121 -15.25 2.84 26.17
N ALA A 122 -15.22 1.90 27.13
CA ALA A 122 -16.27 0.90 27.34
C ALA A 122 -17.60 1.48 27.85
N ALA A 123 -17.60 2.70 28.42
CA ALA A 123 -18.80 3.31 28.99
C ALA A 123 -19.63 4.11 27.98
N THR A 124 -19.16 4.24 26.73
CA THR A 124 -19.78 5.14 25.73
C THR A 124 -20.34 4.35 24.56
N THR A 125 -21.63 4.00 24.64
CA THR A 125 -22.37 3.27 23.57
C THR A 125 -22.53 4.10 22.28
N ASP A 126 -22.30 5.42 22.34
CA ASP A 126 -22.51 6.35 21.24
C ASP A 126 -21.19 6.89 20.64
N SER A 127 -20.18 6.05 20.49
CA SER A 127 -18.88 6.45 19.94
C SER A 127 -18.96 6.64 18.41
N PRO A 128 -18.54 7.77 17.83
CA PRO A 128 -18.61 8.00 16.38
C PRO A 128 -17.55 7.22 15.58
N LEU A 129 -16.62 6.54 16.25
CA LEU A 129 -15.62 5.65 15.67
C LEU A 129 -15.47 4.41 16.55
N LEU A 130 -15.70 3.24 15.98
CA LEU A 130 -15.56 1.93 16.62
C LEU A 130 -14.50 1.12 15.87
N LEU A 131 -13.73 0.34 16.61
CA LEU A 131 -12.77 -0.63 16.09
C LEU A 131 -13.12 -2.00 16.67
N GLU A 132 -13.69 -2.87 15.85
CA GLU A 132 -14.09 -4.22 16.23
C GLU A 132 -13.11 -5.22 15.60
N VAL A 133 -12.67 -6.22 16.36
CA VAL A 133 -11.83 -7.30 15.84
C VAL A 133 -12.43 -8.64 16.21
N SER A 134 -12.52 -9.54 15.24
CA SER A 134 -13.11 -10.87 15.42
C SER A 134 -12.30 -11.92 14.65
N PRO A 135 -11.66 -12.89 15.34
CA PRO A 135 -11.09 -14.05 14.68
C PRO A 135 -12.20 -15.04 14.29
N SER A 136 -12.02 -15.74 13.17
CA SER A 136 -12.97 -16.77 12.71
C SER A 136 -13.08 -17.97 13.65
N ALA A 137 -12.06 -18.20 14.47
CA ALA A 137 -12.04 -19.22 15.52
C ALA A 137 -11.12 -18.79 16.68
N GLN A 138 -11.52 -19.09 17.91
CA GLN A 138 -10.68 -18.90 19.11
C GLN A 138 -9.79 -20.11 19.39
N THR A 139 -10.08 -21.25 18.76
CA THR A 139 -9.28 -22.47 18.79
C THR A 139 -9.04 -22.91 17.35
N ALA A 140 -7.79 -23.24 17.01
CA ALA A 140 -7.41 -23.69 15.67
C ALA A 140 -6.33 -24.76 15.79
N TYR A 141 -6.14 -25.57 14.75
CA TYR A 141 -5.00 -26.47 14.66
C TYR A 141 -3.77 -25.80 14.08
N VAL A 142 -2.58 -26.38 14.30
CA VAL A 142 -1.38 -26.02 13.55
C VAL A 142 -1.66 -26.10 12.04
N ASP A 143 -1.19 -25.10 11.30
CA ASP A 143 -1.38 -24.88 9.86
C ASP A 143 -2.82 -24.69 9.39
N GLN A 144 -3.80 -24.67 10.30
CA GLN A 144 -5.17 -24.28 9.98
C GLN A 144 -5.25 -22.77 9.81
N GLN A 145 -5.92 -22.32 8.75
CA GLN A 145 -6.22 -20.92 8.56
C GLN A 145 -7.16 -20.37 9.65
N VAL A 146 -6.79 -19.23 10.22
CA VAL A 146 -7.69 -18.35 10.97
C VAL A 146 -7.81 -17.02 10.22
N VAL A 147 -9.04 -16.56 10.01
CA VAL A 147 -9.32 -15.25 9.38
C VAL A 147 -9.60 -14.24 10.48
N LEU A 148 -8.76 -13.22 10.61
CA LEU A 148 -8.98 -12.11 11.53
C LEU A 148 -9.70 -10.98 10.79
N SER A 149 -10.94 -10.68 11.18
CA SER A 149 -11.73 -9.59 10.61
C SER A 149 -11.63 -8.34 11.49
N VAL A 150 -11.11 -7.25 10.94
CA VAL A 150 -10.99 -5.94 11.59
C VAL A 150 -11.99 -4.99 10.95
N ARG A 151 -12.96 -4.50 11.72
CA ARG A 151 -14.01 -3.61 11.25
C ARG A 151 -13.86 -2.24 11.88
N ILE A 152 -13.65 -1.24 11.03
CA ILE A 152 -13.66 0.17 11.39
C ILE A 152 -15.04 0.71 11.07
N LEU A 153 -15.82 1.06 12.09
CA LEU A 153 -17.16 1.63 11.92
C LEU A 153 -17.11 3.12 12.28
N HIS A 154 -17.55 3.99 11.39
CA HIS A 154 -17.51 5.44 11.61
C HIS A 154 -18.80 6.17 11.21
N ARG A 155 -19.02 7.32 11.84
CA ARG A 155 -20.11 8.27 11.55
C ARG A 155 -19.55 9.63 11.18
N GLY A 156 -19.57 9.97 9.89
CA GLY A 156 -18.93 11.17 9.36
C GLY A 156 -17.76 10.80 8.45
N ASP A 157 -17.08 11.83 7.92
CA ASP A 157 -15.95 11.60 7.01
C ASP A 157 -14.69 11.25 7.79
N LEU A 158 -14.22 10.01 7.62
CA LEU A 158 -13.03 9.50 8.28
C LEU A 158 -11.81 9.78 7.39
N MET A 159 -11.00 10.74 7.81
CA MET A 159 -9.80 11.19 7.11
C MET A 159 -8.53 10.70 7.83
N GLN A 160 -7.46 10.53 7.06
CA GLN A 160 -6.13 10.17 7.58
C GLN A 160 -6.14 8.93 8.49
N ALA A 161 -7.03 7.97 8.21
CA ALA A 161 -7.12 6.74 8.97
C ALA A 161 -5.87 5.88 8.75
N SER A 162 -5.26 5.45 9.85
CA SER A 162 -4.12 4.55 9.88
C SER A 162 -4.38 3.45 10.90
N LEU A 163 -4.36 2.20 10.44
CA LEU A 163 -4.53 1.00 11.25
C LEU A 163 -3.19 0.30 11.37
N SER A 164 -2.75 0.00 12.60
CA SER A 164 -1.57 -0.82 12.83
C SER A 164 -1.81 -2.26 12.34
N GLU A 165 -0.75 -2.93 11.87
CA GLU A 165 -0.84 -4.34 11.53
C GLU A 165 -0.80 -5.23 12.77
N PRO A 166 -1.49 -6.39 12.77
CA PRO A 166 -1.40 -7.37 13.84
C PRO A 166 0.02 -7.93 13.93
N THR A 167 0.64 -7.83 15.11
CA THR A 167 1.95 -8.43 15.39
C THR A 167 1.81 -9.59 16.37
N ILE A 168 2.71 -10.56 16.28
CA ILE A 168 2.71 -11.72 17.16
C ILE A 168 3.49 -11.36 18.43
N GLU A 169 2.83 -11.41 19.58
CA GLU A 169 3.44 -11.20 20.90
C GLU A 169 3.93 -12.51 21.51
N ASN A 170 3.21 -13.61 21.26
CA ASN A 170 3.56 -14.95 21.73
C ASN A 170 3.14 -16.02 20.72
N GLY A 171 3.95 -17.07 20.57
CA GLY A 171 3.76 -18.14 19.59
C GLY A 171 4.41 -17.86 18.22
N THR A 172 4.14 -18.72 17.25
CA THR A 172 4.65 -18.59 15.87
C THR A 172 3.51 -18.73 14.88
N ALA A 173 3.35 -17.78 13.98
CA ALA A 173 2.37 -17.81 12.90
C ALA A 173 2.86 -17.00 11.70
N GLU A 174 2.29 -17.27 10.53
CA GLU A 174 2.37 -16.36 9.39
C GLU A 174 1.11 -15.51 9.35
N VAL A 175 1.29 -14.19 9.24
CA VAL A 175 0.21 -13.22 9.17
C VAL A 175 0.34 -12.43 7.87
N ARG A 176 -0.75 -12.34 7.10
CA ARG A 176 -0.80 -11.53 5.88
C ARG A 176 -2.20 -11.00 5.65
N GLN A 177 -2.31 -9.86 4.97
CA GLN A 177 -3.62 -9.34 4.58
C GLN A 177 -4.32 -10.28 3.57
N LEU A 178 -5.65 -10.38 3.67
CA LEU A 178 -6.53 -11.12 2.77
C LEU A 178 -7.28 -10.14 1.86
N GLY A 179 -6.75 -9.91 0.67
CA GLY A 179 -7.32 -9.01 -0.31
C GLY A 179 -7.40 -7.55 0.13
N GLU A 180 -8.18 -6.80 -0.63
CA GLU A 180 -8.41 -5.37 -0.41
C GLU A 180 -9.48 -5.11 0.67
N ASP A 181 -9.45 -3.91 1.23
CA ASP A 181 -10.45 -3.46 2.20
C ASP A 181 -11.85 -3.43 1.59
N ARG A 182 -12.84 -3.96 2.32
CA ARG A 182 -14.24 -3.99 1.89
C ARG A 182 -15.03 -2.90 2.60
N ARG A 183 -15.78 -2.11 1.83
CA ARG A 183 -16.70 -1.10 2.37
C ARG A 183 -18.11 -1.65 2.48
N PHE A 184 -18.80 -1.33 3.57
CA PHE A 184 -20.17 -1.77 3.82
C PHE A 184 -20.89 -0.76 4.72
N GLU A 185 -22.19 -0.92 4.89
CA GLU A 185 -22.97 -0.18 5.89
C GLU A 185 -23.53 -1.15 6.92
N THR A 186 -23.59 -0.72 8.18
CA THR A 186 -24.16 -1.55 9.25
C THR A 186 -24.85 -0.70 10.29
N ARG A 187 -25.72 -1.32 11.11
CA ARG A 187 -26.30 -0.67 12.28
C ARG A 187 -25.68 -1.24 13.56
N ARG A 188 -25.38 -0.37 14.51
CA ARG A 188 -25.00 -0.69 15.89
C ARG A 188 -25.90 0.08 16.83
N ASP A 189 -26.62 -0.62 17.70
CA ASP A 189 -27.58 -0.04 18.64
C ASP A 189 -28.58 0.94 17.97
N GLY A 190 -29.09 0.54 16.80
CA GLY A 190 -30.03 1.34 16.00
C GLY A 190 -29.40 2.47 15.19
N THR A 191 -28.12 2.77 15.39
CA THR A 191 -27.39 3.85 14.70
C THR A 191 -26.70 3.33 13.45
N LEU A 192 -26.81 4.04 12.32
CA LEU A 192 -26.15 3.70 11.06
C LEU A 192 -24.66 4.10 11.08
N TYR A 193 -23.81 3.18 10.66
CA TYR A 193 -22.37 3.37 10.49
C TYR A 193 -21.94 3.02 9.06
N GLN A 194 -20.97 3.77 8.56
CA GLN A 194 -20.14 3.36 7.43
C GLN A 194 -19.05 2.43 7.96
N GLY A 195 -18.79 1.34 7.27
CA GLY A 195 -17.90 0.26 7.69
C GLY A 195 -16.79 0.01 6.68
N ILE A 196 -15.58 -0.19 7.20
CA ILE A 196 -14.43 -0.69 6.45
C ILE A 196 -13.99 -1.99 7.11
N GLU A 197 -14.00 -3.10 6.38
CA GLU A 197 -13.53 -4.41 6.83
C GLU A 197 -12.21 -4.75 6.17
N ARG A 198 -11.17 -4.89 6.99
CA ARG A 198 -9.88 -5.45 6.61
C ARG A 198 -9.78 -6.85 7.18
N ARG A 199 -9.28 -7.79 6.38
CA ARG A 199 -9.12 -9.19 6.80
C ARG A 199 -7.67 -9.60 6.74
N TYR A 200 -7.24 -10.44 7.68
CA TYR A 200 -5.92 -11.06 7.70
C TYR A 200 -6.06 -12.58 7.73
N LEU A 201 -5.18 -13.27 7.00
CA LEU A 201 -4.94 -14.70 7.15
C LEU A 201 -3.86 -14.92 8.20
N ILE A 202 -4.13 -15.86 9.10
CA ILE A 202 -3.21 -16.28 10.14
C ILE A 202 -3.05 -17.79 10.03
N TYR A 203 -1.82 -18.26 9.86
CA TYR A 203 -1.47 -19.67 9.85
C TYR A 203 -0.55 -19.97 11.04
N PRO A 204 -1.08 -20.51 12.15
CA PRO A 204 -0.27 -20.91 13.29
C PRO A 204 0.71 -22.02 12.91
N ARG A 205 1.97 -21.92 13.32
CA ARG A 205 3.03 -22.90 13.00
C ARG A 205 3.36 -23.82 14.16
N GLN A 206 2.87 -23.53 15.36
CA GLN A 206 3.19 -24.27 16.59
C GLN A 206 1.95 -24.35 17.49
N ALA A 207 1.82 -25.47 18.21
CA ALA A 207 0.78 -25.66 19.21
C ALA A 207 1.06 -24.85 20.48
N GLY A 208 0.00 -24.45 21.17
CA GLY A 208 0.02 -23.57 22.34
C GLY A 208 -0.70 -22.23 22.09
N PRO A 209 -0.69 -21.31 23.06
CA PRO A 209 -1.34 -20.02 22.91
C PRO A 209 -0.61 -19.14 21.90
N LEU A 210 -1.32 -18.69 20.86
CA LEU A 210 -0.89 -17.68 19.92
C LEU A 210 -1.53 -16.34 20.30
N THR A 211 -0.73 -15.35 20.70
CA THR A 211 -1.23 -14.02 21.08
C THR A 211 -0.83 -12.98 20.04
N LEU A 212 -1.82 -12.25 19.53
CA LEU A 212 -1.66 -11.10 18.65
C LEU A 212 -1.83 -9.82 19.45
N SER A 213 -1.01 -8.82 19.17
CA SER A 213 -1.11 -7.50 19.79
C SER A 213 -2.45 -6.83 19.49
N GLY A 214 -2.89 -5.99 20.44
CA GLY A 214 -4.03 -5.12 20.23
C GLY A 214 -3.78 -4.15 19.07
N LEU A 215 -4.78 -3.97 18.21
CA LEU A 215 -4.66 -3.07 17.06
C LEU A 215 -4.94 -1.63 17.48
N GLN A 216 -4.19 -0.69 16.93
CA GLN A 216 -4.41 0.74 17.08
C GLN A 216 -4.89 1.35 15.76
N LEU A 217 -6.00 2.08 15.84
CA LEU A 217 -6.51 2.94 14.78
C LEU A 217 -6.32 4.39 15.21
N ASP A 218 -5.63 5.17 14.39
CA ASP A 218 -5.58 6.63 14.47
C ASP A 218 -6.34 7.21 13.29
N GLY A 219 -7.09 8.29 13.49
CA GLY A 219 -7.82 8.95 12.41
C GLY A 219 -8.39 10.30 12.80
N GLN A 220 -8.92 11.00 11.81
CA GLN A 220 -9.59 12.28 11.98
C GLN A 220 -11.02 12.17 11.49
N LEU A 221 -11.96 12.67 12.27
CA LEU A 221 -13.38 12.66 11.90
C LEU A 221 -13.88 14.08 11.76
N GLU A 222 -14.39 14.41 10.58
CA GLU A 222 -15.12 15.64 10.36
C GLU A 222 -16.59 15.41 10.71
N SER A 223 -17.04 16.02 11.80
CA SER A 223 -18.45 16.01 12.18
C SER A 223 -19.22 17.06 11.37
N ASN A 224 -20.25 16.63 10.64
CA ASN A 224 -21.16 17.55 9.96
C ASN A 224 -22.03 18.26 11.02
N PRO A 225 -22.04 19.61 11.12
CA PRO A 225 -22.71 20.31 12.20
C PRO A 225 -24.22 20.26 12.00
N SER A 226 -24.86 19.24 12.58
CA SER A 226 -26.32 19.25 12.77
C SER A 226 -26.63 19.74 14.18
N GLN A 227 -27.35 20.87 14.22
CA GLN A 227 -28.03 21.45 15.39
C GLN A 227 -27.13 21.99 16.51
N VAL A 228 -26.52 23.15 16.31
CA VAL A 228 -26.61 24.38 17.16
C VAL A 228 -25.74 25.44 16.47
N ARG A 229 -26.20 26.70 16.49
CA ARG A 229 -25.67 27.88 15.79
C ARG A 229 -24.22 28.25 16.14
N SER A 230 -23.23 27.42 15.81
CA SER A 230 -21.82 27.82 15.80
C SER A 230 -21.41 28.16 14.37
N LEU A 231 -21.34 29.46 14.06
CA LEU A 231 -21.12 29.97 12.71
C LEU A 231 -19.68 29.80 12.19
N PHE A 232 -18.77 29.18 12.96
CA PHE A 232 -17.38 28.96 12.57
C PHE A 232 -16.78 27.71 13.24
N SER A 233 -16.91 26.54 12.61
CA SER A 233 -15.86 25.50 12.52
C SER A 233 -16.47 24.15 12.12
N SER A 234 -16.00 23.56 11.02
CA SER A 234 -15.90 22.11 10.99
C SER A 234 -14.85 21.72 12.02
N SER A 235 -15.27 21.16 13.16
CA SER A 235 -14.34 20.68 14.17
C SER A 235 -13.86 19.29 13.75
N ILE A 236 -12.71 19.23 13.08
CA ILE A 236 -11.99 17.97 12.85
C ILE A 236 -11.57 17.44 14.23
N ARG A 237 -12.09 16.26 14.61
CA ARG A 237 -11.73 15.57 15.85
C ARG A 237 -10.69 14.50 15.56
N GLN A 238 -9.57 14.50 16.29
CA GLN A 238 -8.62 13.39 16.22
C GLN A 238 -9.09 12.28 17.16
N LEU A 239 -9.13 11.06 16.65
CA LEU A 239 -9.59 9.86 17.35
C LEU A 239 -8.52 8.79 17.29
N ARG A 240 -8.33 8.12 18.42
CA ARG A 240 -7.54 6.91 18.60
C ARG A 240 -8.44 5.83 19.16
N ARG A 241 -8.38 4.62 18.60
CA ARG A 241 -9.02 3.43 19.14
C ARG A 241 -7.99 2.33 19.27
N ARG A 242 -8.09 1.55 20.34
CA ARG A 242 -7.26 0.38 20.57
C ARG A 242 -8.15 -0.82 20.85
N THR A 243 -7.77 -1.98 20.35
CA THR A 243 -8.38 -3.24 20.77
C THR A 243 -7.53 -3.92 21.84
N GLU A 244 -8.14 -4.86 22.54
CA GLU A 244 -7.40 -5.79 23.37
C GLU A 244 -6.57 -6.75 22.50
N ALA A 245 -5.56 -7.37 23.12
CA ALA A 245 -4.81 -8.46 22.52
C ALA A 245 -5.73 -9.67 22.28
N ILE A 246 -5.43 -10.43 21.24
CA ILE A 246 -6.25 -11.57 20.83
C ILE A 246 -5.43 -12.84 21.02
N THR A 247 -5.96 -13.77 21.81
CA THR A 247 -5.34 -15.08 22.01
C THR A 247 -6.15 -16.16 21.28
N ILE A 248 -5.45 -16.96 20.48
CA ILE A 248 -5.96 -18.15 19.80
C ILE A 248 -5.28 -19.37 20.43
N ASP A 249 -6.08 -20.35 20.86
CA ASP A 249 -5.56 -21.63 21.36
C ASP A 249 -5.22 -22.56 20.18
N VAL A 250 -3.94 -22.89 20.01
CA VAL A 250 -3.47 -23.69 18.88
C VAL A 250 -3.26 -25.15 19.29
N LEU A 251 -4.06 -26.04 18.72
CA LEU A 251 -4.01 -27.48 18.95
C LEU A 251 -2.99 -28.17 18.03
N PRO A 252 -2.29 -29.22 18.49
CA PRO A 252 -1.41 -30.00 17.63
C PRO A 252 -2.21 -30.85 16.62
N PRO A 253 -1.57 -31.32 15.53
CA PRO A 253 -2.18 -32.27 14.60
C PRO A 253 -2.77 -33.50 15.30
N GLN A 254 -4.03 -33.82 15.00
CA GLN A 254 -4.76 -34.93 15.62
C GLN A 254 -4.37 -36.27 14.99
N ASN A 255 -3.77 -37.18 15.76
CA ASN A 255 -3.57 -38.59 15.40
C ASN A 255 -3.07 -38.82 13.96
N ALA A 256 -2.11 -38.00 13.50
CA ALA A 256 -1.70 -38.04 12.10
C ALA A 256 -1.13 -39.41 11.68
N GLN A 257 -0.52 -40.20 12.59
CA GLN A 257 -0.10 -41.59 12.35
C GLN A 257 0.65 -41.82 11.01
N GLY A 258 1.41 -40.83 10.54
CA GLY A 258 2.15 -40.87 9.27
C GLY A 258 1.37 -40.39 8.03
N ARG A 259 0.10 -40.02 8.18
CA ARG A 259 -0.69 -39.31 7.15
C ARG A 259 -0.16 -37.89 6.96
N LEU A 260 -0.32 -37.38 5.75
CA LEU A 260 -0.02 -35.99 5.47
C LEU A 260 -1.03 -35.09 6.19
N TRP A 261 -0.52 -34.10 6.92
CA TRP A 261 -1.35 -33.13 7.62
C TRP A 261 -1.86 -32.06 6.66
N LEU A 262 -3.16 -32.13 6.33
CA LEU A 262 -3.86 -31.16 5.48
C LEU A 262 -5.12 -30.66 6.20
N PRO A 263 -5.01 -29.67 7.10
CA PRO A 263 -6.15 -29.11 7.83
C PRO A 263 -6.94 -28.14 6.95
N ALA A 264 -7.81 -28.67 6.11
CA ALA A 264 -8.65 -27.90 5.21
C ALA A 264 -10.10 -27.83 5.71
N GLN A 265 -10.87 -26.85 5.24
CA GLN A 265 -12.33 -26.81 5.43
C GLN A 265 -13.03 -27.70 4.42
N GLN A 266 -12.49 -27.76 3.20
CA GLN A 266 -12.97 -28.61 2.12
C GLN A 266 -11.80 -28.99 1.21
N LEU A 267 -11.80 -30.22 0.71
CA LEU A 267 -10.85 -30.71 -0.28
C LEU A 267 -11.61 -31.33 -1.46
N ALA A 268 -11.20 -30.97 -2.69
CA ALA A 268 -11.78 -31.50 -3.92
C ALA A 268 -10.67 -31.90 -4.89
N LEU A 269 -10.81 -33.05 -5.54
CA LEU A 269 -9.90 -33.60 -6.52
C LEU A 269 -10.70 -33.92 -7.78
N THR A 270 -10.29 -33.34 -8.89
CA THR A 270 -10.92 -33.53 -10.21
C THR A 270 -9.92 -34.09 -11.19
N ASP A 271 -10.43 -34.86 -12.16
CA ASP A 271 -9.67 -35.51 -13.21
C ASP A 271 -10.32 -35.17 -14.55
N ASP A 272 -9.57 -34.47 -15.39
CA ASP A 272 -10.03 -33.93 -16.66
C ASP A 272 -9.16 -34.45 -17.81
N TRP A 273 -9.81 -34.81 -18.91
CA TRP A 273 -9.19 -35.31 -20.13
C TRP A 273 -9.58 -34.40 -21.29
N GLN A 274 -8.75 -34.34 -22.33
CA GLN A 274 -9.13 -33.60 -23.56
C GLN A 274 -10.45 -34.09 -24.18
N THR A 275 -10.79 -35.36 -23.96
CA THR A 275 -12.04 -36.00 -24.38
C THR A 275 -12.53 -36.88 -23.23
N ASP A 276 -13.82 -36.83 -22.89
CA ASP A 276 -14.43 -37.67 -21.85
C ASP A 276 -15.57 -38.53 -22.45
N PRO A 277 -15.43 -39.87 -22.53
CA PRO A 277 -14.27 -40.66 -22.12
C PRO A 277 -13.07 -40.48 -23.06
N PRO A 278 -11.83 -40.69 -22.58
CA PRO A 278 -10.64 -40.55 -23.42
C PRO A 278 -10.57 -41.68 -24.46
N THR A 279 -10.44 -41.32 -25.74
CA THR A 279 -10.08 -42.26 -26.81
C THR A 279 -8.57 -42.23 -27.01
N LEU A 280 -7.90 -43.35 -26.79
CA LEU A 280 -6.44 -43.42 -26.83
C LEU A 280 -5.98 -44.32 -27.97
N ARG A 281 -4.85 -43.99 -28.59
CA ARG A 281 -4.20 -44.81 -29.63
C ARG A 281 -2.78 -45.12 -29.21
N VAL A 282 -2.31 -46.33 -29.54
CA VAL A 282 -0.91 -46.72 -29.27
C VAL A 282 0.05 -45.72 -29.91
N GLY A 283 0.96 -45.18 -29.09
CA GLY A 283 1.98 -44.23 -29.52
C GLY A 283 1.55 -42.75 -29.54
N GLU A 284 0.27 -42.44 -29.38
CA GLU A 284 -0.22 -41.06 -29.33
C GLU A 284 -0.27 -40.55 -27.88
N PRO A 285 0.29 -39.35 -27.58
CA PRO A 285 0.22 -38.79 -26.24
C PRO A 285 -1.18 -38.24 -25.94
N ALA A 286 -1.72 -38.59 -24.77
CA ALA A 286 -2.91 -37.99 -24.20
C ALA A 286 -2.58 -37.20 -22.94
N THR A 287 -3.25 -36.05 -22.76
CA THR A 287 -3.04 -35.20 -21.57
C THR A 287 -4.15 -35.45 -20.55
N ARG A 288 -3.74 -35.89 -19.35
CA ARG A 288 -4.59 -35.96 -18.16
C ARG A 288 -4.30 -34.77 -17.25
N THR A 289 -5.33 -34.04 -16.83
CA THR A 289 -5.21 -32.88 -15.95
C THR A 289 -5.86 -33.18 -14.61
N LEU A 290 -5.07 -33.32 -13.55
CA LEU A 290 -5.57 -33.40 -12.19
C LEU A 290 -5.60 -32.04 -11.53
N THR A 291 -6.71 -31.69 -10.88
CA THR A 291 -6.81 -30.45 -10.10
C THR A 291 -7.23 -30.76 -8.68
N LEU A 292 -6.34 -30.49 -7.72
CA LEU A 292 -6.58 -30.54 -6.28
C LEU A 292 -6.87 -29.13 -5.77
N THR A 293 -8.04 -28.93 -5.18
CA THR A 293 -8.49 -27.64 -4.61
C THR A 293 -8.73 -27.82 -3.13
N ALA A 294 -8.21 -26.91 -2.31
CA ALA A 294 -8.37 -26.92 -0.86
C ALA A 294 -8.84 -25.55 -0.34
N GLU A 295 -9.95 -25.53 0.39
CA GLU A 295 -10.40 -24.34 1.11
C GLU A 295 -9.70 -24.26 2.47
N GLY A 296 -9.13 -23.09 2.78
CA GLY A 296 -8.41 -22.85 4.04
C GLY A 296 -6.94 -23.29 4.03
N LEU A 297 -6.38 -23.71 2.89
CA LEU A 297 -4.96 -24.02 2.75
C LEU A 297 -4.35 -23.26 1.57
N PRO A 298 -3.10 -22.76 1.71
CA PRO A 298 -2.39 -22.19 0.58
C PRO A 298 -1.97 -23.31 -0.38
N ALA A 299 -1.94 -22.99 -1.67
CA ALA A 299 -1.50 -23.92 -2.70
C ALA A 299 -0.10 -24.48 -2.44
N ALA A 300 0.78 -23.74 -1.77
CA ALA A 300 2.12 -24.23 -1.41
C ALA A 300 2.10 -25.44 -0.44
N SER A 301 1.06 -25.59 0.37
CA SER A 301 0.93 -26.71 1.33
C SER A 301 0.38 -27.99 0.70
N LEU A 302 -0.14 -27.93 -0.54
CA LEU A 302 -0.75 -29.10 -1.19
C LEU A 302 0.33 -30.08 -1.69
N PRO A 303 0.17 -31.40 -1.53
CA PRO A 303 1.14 -32.36 -2.02
C PRO A 303 1.09 -32.46 -3.54
N THR A 304 2.25 -32.62 -4.17
CA THR A 304 2.29 -33.09 -5.57
C THR A 304 1.67 -34.49 -5.64
N LEU A 305 0.84 -34.76 -6.65
CA LEU A 305 0.11 -36.02 -6.76
C LEU A 305 0.98 -37.07 -7.44
N THR A 306 1.39 -38.10 -6.70
CA THR A 306 2.13 -39.23 -7.28
C THR A 306 1.15 -40.26 -7.81
N LEU A 307 1.15 -40.47 -9.13
CA LEU A 307 0.30 -41.45 -9.78
C LEU A 307 1.11 -42.68 -10.20
N PRO A 308 0.67 -43.91 -9.86
CA PRO A 308 1.26 -45.10 -10.44
C PRO A 308 1.03 -45.08 -11.96
N THR A 309 2.09 -45.30 -12.73
CA THR A 309 1.98 -45.45 -14.19
C THR A 309 1.58 -46.88 -14.50
N PRO A 310 0.49 -47.13 -15.26
CA PRO A 310 0.11 -48.48 -15.66
C PRO A 310 1.22 -49.17 -16.46
N ASP A 311 1.27 -50.49 -16.39
CA ASP A 311 2.17 -51.28 -17.23
C ASP A 311 1.89 -51.01 -18.72
N GLY A 312 2.96 -50.90 -19.51
CA GLY A 312 2.85 -50.58 -20.94
C GLY A 312 2.57 -49.11 -21.24
N TRP A 313 2.73 -48.18 -20.29
CA TRP A 313 2.62 -46.73 -20.52
C TRP A 313 3.92 -46.01 -20.22
N LYS A 314 4.17 -44.92 -20.96
CA LYS A 314 5.14 -43.90 -20.57
C LYS A 314 4.39 -42.69 -20.04
N SER A 315 4.90 -42.13 -18.95
CA SER A 315 4.28 -41.02 -18.24
C SER A 315 5.29 -39.89 -18.10
N TYR A 316 4.89 -38.69 -18.49
CA TYR A 316 5.71 -37.48 -18.46
C TYR A 316 4.93 -36.39 -17.70
N PRO A 317 5.20 -36.20 -16.40
CA PRO A 317 4.54 -35.16 -15.61
C PRO A 317 5.11 -33.79 -15.97
N ASP A 318 4.22 -32.82 -16.16
CA ASP A 318 4.59 -31.42 -16.23
C ASP A 318 4.88 -30.85 -14.84
N GLN A 319 5.51 -29.69 -14.78
CA GLN A 319 5.63 -28.95 -13.52
C GLN A 319 4.24 -28.58 -12.99
N PRO A 320 3.91 -28.89 -11.72
CA PRO A 320 2.61 -28.55 -11.17
C PRO A 320 2.41 -27.03 -11.09
N ALA A 321 1.29 -26.54 -11.60
CA ALA A 321 0.86 -25.16 -11.45
C ALA A 321 0.15 -24.98 -10.11
N ARG A 322 0.54 -23.95 -9.34
CA ARG A 322 -0.03 -23.64 -8.03
C ARG A 322 -0.60 -22.23 -8.03
N GLU A 323 -1.84 -22.09 -7.60
CA GLU A 323 -2.57 -20.82 -7.60
C GLU A 323 -3.30 -20.65 -6.27
N ASN A 324 -3.26 -19.44 -5.72
CA ASN A 324 -4.06 -19.06 -4.57
C ASN A 324 -5.17 -18.11 -5.03
N ARG A 325 -6.41 -18.39 -4.65
CA ARG A 325 -7.55 -17.50 -4.87
C ARG A 325 -8.12 -17.04 -3.54
N GLU A 326 -8.41 -15.76 -3.44
CA GLU A 326 -9.04 -15.18 -2.25
C GLU A 326 -10.55 -15.35 -2.34
N SER A 327 -11.19 -15.66 -1.21
CA SER A 327 -12.63 -15.84 -1.09
C SER A 327 -13.19 -15.00 0.07
N GLN A 328 -14.52 -15.04 0.24
CA GLN A 328 -15.17 -14.41 1.39
C GLN A 328 -14.86 -15.14 2.71
N THR A 329 -14.58 -16.44 2.66
CA THR A 329 -14.33 -17.30 3.82
C THR A 329 -12.85 -17.54 4.10
N GLY A 330 -11.95 -17.15 3.18
CA GLY A 330 -10.51 -17.31 3.37
C GLY A 330 -9.73 -17.42 2.06
N LEU A 331 -8.73 -18.30 2.06
CA LEU A 331 -7.89 -18.65 0.93
C LEU A 331 -8.33 -19.99 0.34
N ILE A 332 -8.33 -20.09 -0.99
CA ILE A 332 -8.51 -21.33 -1.73
C ILE A 332 -7.19 -21.62 -2.44
N GLY A 333 -6.52 -22.69 -2.04
CA GLY A 333 -5.32 -23.20 -2.70
C GLY A 333 -5.69 -24.17 -3.81
N MET A 334 -5.05 -24.03 -4.97
CA MET A 334 -5.23 -24.90 -6.12
C MET A 334 -3.89 -25.43 -6.60
N LEU A 335 -3.82 -26.74 -6.83
CA LEU A 335 -2.73 -27.44 -7.49
C LEU A 335 -3.27 -28.11 -8.75
N GLN A 336 -2.75 -27.72 -9.91
CA GLN A 336 -3.05 -28.35 -11.19
C GLN A 336 -1.82 -29.09 -11.70
N GLN A 337 -1.96 -30.38 -11.96
CA GLN A 337 -0.89 -31.25 -12.46
C GLN A 337 -1.32 -31.89 -13.77
N LYS A 338 -0.57 -31.60 -14.84
CA LYS A 338 -0.78 -32.19 -16.16
C LYS A 338 0.18 -33.37 -16.35
N LEU A 339 -0.33 -34.42 -16.95
CA LEU A 339 0.39 -35.65 -17.21
C LEU A 339 0.23 -36.04 -18.67
N ALA A 340 1.32 -36.04 -19.43
CA ALA A 340 1.33 -36.60 -20.78
C ALA A 340 1.56 -38.11 -20.68
N LEU A 341 0.58 -38.86 -21.16
CA LEU A 341 0.51 -40.30 -21.07
C LEU A 341 0.57 -40.91 -22.47
N VAL A 342 1.51 -41.83 -22.70
CA VAL A 342 1.70 -42.49 -24.00
C VAL A 342 1.51 -44.00 -23.84
N PRO A 343 0.39 -44.57 -24.31
CA PRO A 343 0.17 -46.00 -24.27
C PRO A 343 1.04 -46.72 -25.30
N MET A 344 1.58 -47.89 -24.94
CA MET A 344 2.46 -48.70 -25.79
C MET A 344 1.83 -50.01 -26.24
N GLN A 345 0.63 -50.34 -25.77
CA GLN A 345 -0.10 -51.57 -26.08
C GLN A 345 -1.58 -51.25 -26.29
N ALA A 346 -2.21 -51.98 -27.21
CA ALA A 346 -3.64 -51.88 -27.49
C ALA A 346 -4.45 -52.76 -26.52
N GLY A 347 -5.72 -52.43 -26.35
CA GLY A 347 -6.67 -53.12 -25.48
C GLY A 347 -7.05 -52.33 -24.22
N PRO A 348 -7.84 -52.93 -23.32
CA PRO A 348 -8.31 -52.26 -22.11
C PRO A 348 -7.18 -52.08 -21.11
N ILE A 349 -6.94 -50.84 -20.68
CA ILE A 349 -5.99 -50.51 -19.61
C ILE A 349 -6.69 -49.73 -18.50
N THR A 350 -6.33 -50.05 -17.26
CA THR A 350 -6.88 -49.40 -16.08
C THR A 350 -5.88 -48.40 -15.49
N LEU A 351 -6.31 -47.14 -15.43
CA LEU A 351 -5.64 -46.10 -14.67
C LEU A 351 -6.01 -46.27 -13.19
N PRO A 352 -5.03 -46.34 -12.28
CA PRO A 352 -5.27 -46.64 -10.88
C PRO A 352 -6.09 -45.55 -10.19
N ALA A 353 -6.88 -45.96 -9.20
CA ALA A 353 -7.54 -45.04 -8.28
C ALA A 353 -6.50 -44.26 -7.46
N LEU A 354 -6.84 -43.05 -7.08
CA LEU A 354 -6.03 -42.23 -6.18
C LEU A 354 -6.85 -41.90 -4.93
N THR A 355 -6.22 -42.05 -3.78
CA THR A 355 -6.78 -41.75 -2.47
C THR A 355 -5.88 -40.74 -1.78
N LEU A 356 -6.48 -39.74 -1.16
CA LEU A 356 -5.76 -38.77 -0.32
C LEU A 356 -6.52 -38.54 0.98
N ASP A 357 -5.83 -38.77 2.10
CA ASP A 357 -6.32 -38.45 3.43
C ASP A 357 -6.09 -36.97 3.73
N TRP A 358 -7.05 -36.35 4.40
CA TRP A 358 -6.97 -34.97 4.86
C TRP A 358 -7.76 -34.78 6.16
N PHE A 359 -7.48 -33.71 6.89
CA PHE A 359 -8.19 -33.42 8.12
C PHE A 359 -9.20 -32.30 7.87
N ASN A 360 -10.48 -32.63 7.99
CA ASN A 360 -11.55 -31.66 7.84
C ASN A 360 -11.73 -30.89 9.16
N VAL A 361 -11.34 -29.62 9.16
CA VAL A 361 -11.40 -28.77 10.37
C VAL A 361 -12.83 -28.34 10.73
N THR A 362 -13.78 -28.50 9.82
CA THR A 362 -15.20 -28.20 10.05
C THR A 362 -15.91 -29.38 10.73
N SER A 363 -15.65 -30.62 10.28
CA SER A 363 -16.19 -31.83 10.92
C SER A 363 -15.31 -32.33 12.08
N ASN A 364 -14.09 -31.79 12.20
CA ASN A 364 -13.06 -32.16 13.17
C ASN A 364 -12.64 -33.64 13.08
N GLN A 365 -12.58 -34.18 11.86
CA GLN A 365 -12.32 -35.59 11.59
C GLN A 365 -11.39 -35.77 10.38
N TRP A 366 -10.72 -36.92 10.35
CA TRP A 366 -10.02 -37.37 9.15
C TRP A 366 -11.02 -37.81 8.09
N GLU A 367 -10.89 -37.25 6.91
CA GLU A 367 -11.67 -37.58 5.73
C GLU A 367 -10.75 -38.02 4.60
N GLN A 368 -11.34 -38.70 3.61
CA GLN A 368 -10.60 -39.25 2.48
C GLN A 368 -11.29 -38.79 1.21
N ILE A 369 -10.51 -38.25 0.27
CA ILE A 369 -10.98 -38.04 -1.09
C ILE A 369 -10.53 -39.20 -1.97
N HIS A 370 -11.46 -39.69 -2.78
CA HIS A 370 -11.25 -40.84 -3.65
C HIS A 370 -11.52 -40.46 -5.10
N LEU A 371 -10.48 -40.55 -5.93
CA LEU A 371 -10.57 -40.51 -7.37
C LEU A 371 -10.61 -41.95 -7.89
N PRO A 372 -11.73 -42.39 -8.52
CA PRO A 372 -11.89 -43.78 -8.94
C PRO A 372 -10.91 -44.18 -10.05
N ALA A 373 -10.66 -45.49 -10.13
CA ALA A 373 -9.96 -46.06 -11.27
C ALA A 373 -10.78 -45.89 -12.55
N VAL A 374 -10.11 -45.64 -13.67
CA VAL A 374 -10.74 -45.45 -14.98
C VAL A 374 -10.17 -46.47 -15.95
N THR A 375 -11.04 -47.28 -16.56
CA THR A 375 -10.64 -48.20 -17.63
C THR A 375 -10.84 -47.51 -18.97
N VAL A 376 -9.78 -47.49 -19.78
CA VAL A 376 -9.76 -46.86 -21.10
C VAL A 376 -9.40 -47.91 -22.13
N GLU A 377 -10.12 -47.91 -23.24
CA GLU A 377 -9.79 -48.76 -24.40
C GLU A 377 -8.73 -48.06 -25.25
N VAL A 378 -7.58 -48.72 -25.45
CA VAL A 378 -6.53 -48.21 -26.33
C VAL A 378 -6.62 -48.88 -27.70
N GLU A 379 -6.89 -48.09 -28.74
CA GLU A 379 -6.90 -48.55 -30.12
C GLU A 379 -5.48 -48.87 -30.62
N ALA A 380 -5.37 -49.88 -31.48
CA ALA A 380 -4.11 -50.21 -32.14
C ALA A 380 -3.60 -49.07 -33.04
N ALA A 381 -2.29 -48.98 -33.20
CA ALA A 381 -1.67 -48.04 -34.13
C ALA A 381 -2.16 -48.34 -35.56
N SER A 382 -2.55 -47.30 -36.30
CA SER A 382 -2.96 -47.39 -37.69
C SER A 382 -1.80 -47.93 -38.53
N SER A 383 -1.84 -49.22 -38.87
CA SER A 383 -0.94 -49.77 -39.89
C SER A 383 -1.49 -49.40 -41.26
N GLU A 384 -1.20 -48.19 -41.74
CA GLU A 384 -1.18 -47.95 -43.19
C GLU A 384 0.12 -48.55 -43.75
N ILE A 385 0.14 -49.88 -43.85
CA ILE A 385 1.02 -50.57 -44.79
C ILE A 385 0.17 -50.78 -46.03
N GLY A 386 0.34 -49.90 -47.01
CA GLY A 386 -0.14 -50.15 -48.36
C GLY A 386 0.49 -51.44 -48.88
N SER A 387 -0.29 -52.52 -48.90
CA SER A 387 0.05 -53.77 -49.55
C SER A 387 0.07 -53.52 -51.05
N VAL A 388 1.27 -53.43 -51.64
CA VAL A 388 1.44 -53.53 -53.10
C VAL A 388 1.86 -54.96 -53.39
N GLU A 389 0.93 -55.72 -53.96
CA GLU A 389 1.11 -57.07 -54.46
C GLU A 389 2.00 -57.06 -55.72
N PRO A 390 2.99 -57.94 -55.88
CA PRO A 390 3.87 -57.94 -57.04
C PRO A 390 3.27 -58.80 -58.16
N GLU A 391 2.83 -58.17 -59.25
CA GLU A 391 2.47 -58.89 -60.47
C GLU A 391 3.71 -59.04 -61.37
N SER A 392 4.08 -60.29 -61.63
CA SER A 392 5.19 -60.70 -62.49
C SER A 392 4.72 -60.78 -63.95
N SER A 393 5.43 -60.13 -64.89
CA SER A 393 5.40 -60.51 -66.31
C SER A 393 6.73 -60.21 -67.02
N VAL A 394 7.07 -61.09 -67.96
CA VAL A 394 8.42 -61.41 -68.45
C VAL A 394 8.79 -60.66 -69.75
N ALA A 395 10.09 -60.35 -69.85
CA ALA A 395 10.98 -59.69 -70.84
C ALA A 395 10.98 -60.17 -72.34
N PRO A 396 11.99 -59.87 -73.21
CA PRO A 396 12.56 -58.63 -73.82
C PRO A 396 12.71 -58.76 -75.39
N PRO A 397 13.47 -57.92 -76.17
CA PRO A 397 14.93 -58.14 -76.39
C PRO A 397 15.87 -56.91 -76.72
N VAL A 398 17.14 -57.03 -76.27
CA VAL A 398 18.52 -56.57 -76.74
C VAL A 398 18.71 -55.48 -77.83
N SER A 399 19.46 -54.37 -77.59
CA SER A 399 20.95 -54.06 -77.66
C SER A 399 21.56 -53.88 -79.08
N PRO A 400 22.69 -53.15 -79.37
CA PRO A 400 23.78 -52.59 -78.52
C PRO A 400 24.40 -51.20 -78.94
N ALA A 401 25.40 -50.73 -78.15
CA ALA A 401 26.60 -49.88 -78.47
C ALA A 401 26.65 -48.47 -77.82
N THR A 402 27.77 -47.90 -77.35
CA THR A 402 29.09 -48.36 -76.89
C THR A 402 29.69 -47.22 -76.04
N VAL A 403 30.20 -47.60 -74.88
CA VAL A 403 31.18 -47.01 -73.94
C VAL A 403 31.90 -45.69 -74.29
N ALA A 404 31.86 -44.73 -73.35
CA ALA A 404 33.04 -43.99 -72.88
C ALA A 404 32.84 -43.51 -71.42
N PRO A 405 33.88 -43.52 -70.56
CA PRO A 405 33.76 -43.43 -69.10
C PRO A 405 33.96 -42.00 -68.58
N ASN A 406 33.22 -41.61 -67.53
CA ASN A 406 33.76 -40.75 -66.47
C ASN A 406 32.85 -40.69 -65.23
N ARG A 407 33.47 -40.95 -64.08
CA ARG A 407 33.04 -40.73 -62.69
C ARG A 407 33.23 -39.23 -62.34
N PRO A 408 32.64 -38.62 -61.28
CA PRO A 408 31.44 -38.91 -60.49
C PRO A 408 30.35 -37.81 -60.63
N THR A 409 29.07 -38.14 -60.47
CA THR A 409 28.01 -37.14 -60.34
C THR A 409 27.99 -36.51 -58.95
N LYS A 410 28.54 -35.30 -58.97
CA LYS A 410 28.37 -34.12 -58.12
C LYS A 410 26.98 -34.01 -57.46
N LYS A 411 27.01 -33.66 -56.16
CA LYS A 411 25.95 -33.04 -55.36
C LYS A 411 24.98 -32.21 -56.21
N GLU A 412 23.71 -32.58 -56.13
CA GLU A 412 22.59 -31.83 -56.67
C GLU A 412 22.43 -30.51 -55.90
N ALA A 413 22.44 -29.42 -56.66
CA ALA A 413 22.27 -28.06 -56.18
C ALA A 413 20.78 -27.78 -55.93
N PRO A 414 20.44 -26.95 -54.92
CA PRO A 414 19.07 -26.59 -54.64
C PRO A 414 18.47 -25.71 -55.76
N ALA A 415 17.19 -25.94 -56.02
CA ALA A 415 16.33 -25.17 -56.91
C ALA A 415 16.42 -23.65 -56.67
N PRO A 416 16.18 -22.81 -57.71
CA PRO A 416 16.44 -21.38 -57.64
C PRO A 416 15.64 -20.75 -56.51
N GLY A 417 16.40 -20.19 -55.57
CA GLY A 417 15.92 -19.58 -54.35
C GLY A 417 14.81 -18.57 -54.66
N ASN A 418 13.68 -18.80 -54.00
CA ASN A 418 12.58 -17.86 -53.95
C ASN A 418 13.07 -16.60 -53.23
N ARG A 419 13.71 -15.69 -53.99
CA ARG A 419 14.27 -14.41 -53.52
C ARG A 419 13.22 -13.61 -52.76
N PHE A 420 11.94 -13.84 -53.04
CA PHE A 420 10.81 -13.25 -52.32
C PHE A 420 10.84 -13.60 -50.82
N TRP A 421 11.00 -14.87 -50.46
CA TRP A 421 11.08 -15.28 -49.04
C TRP A 421 12.37 -14.82 -48.38
N PHE A 422 13.48 -14.76 -49.13
CA PHE A 422 14.75 -14.21 -48.64
C PHE A 422 14.68 -12.69 -48.40
N LEU A 423 13.97 -11.96 -49.25
CA LEU A 423 13.74 -10.51 -49.09
C LEU A 423 12.76 -10.23 -47.93
N ILE A 424 11.75 -11.08 -47.74
CA ILE A 424 10.81 -10.99 -46.60
C ILE A 424 11.54 -11.28 -45.29
N SER A 425 12.38 -12.33 -45.24
CA SER A 425 13.14 -12.65 -44.03
C SER A 425 14.20 -11.60 -43.71
N ILE A 426 14.84 -10.99 -44.72
CA ILE A 426 15.69 -9.81 -44.52
C ILE A 426 14.88 -8.61 -44.03
N GLY A 427 13.68 -8.36 -44.57
CA GLY A 427 12.80 -7.30 -44.14
C GLY A 427 12.34 -7.45 -42.70
N LEU A 428 11.97 -8.68 -42.29
CA LEU A 428 11.62 -9.01 -40.91
C LEU A 428 12.81 -8.95 -39.98
N ALA A 429 13.99 -9.42 -40.40
CA ALA A 429 15.22 -9.35 -39.61
C ALA A 429 15.67 -7.90 -39.41
N LEU A 430 15.58 -7.05 -40.43
CA LEU A 430 15.83 -5.60 -40.33
C LEU A 430 14.77 -4.93 -39.47
N GLY A 431 13.50 -5.34 -39.58
CA GLY A 431 12.41 -4.88 -38.72
C GLY A 431 12.70 -5.18 -37.25
N TRP A 432 13.03 -6.43 -36.94
CA TRP A 432 13.39 -6.89 -35.60
C TRP A 432 14.65 -6.21 -35.07
N ALA A 433 15.68 -6.02 -35.91
CA ALA A 433 16.89 -5.30 -35.57
C ALA A 433 16.61 -3.81 -35.32
N LEU A 434 15.71 -3.19 -36.09
CA LEU A 434 15.31 -1.80 -35.89
C LEU A 434 14.49 -1.64 -34.61
N THR A 435 13.54 -2.54 -34.33
CA THR A 435 12.82 -2.55 -33.05
C THR A 435 13.75 -2.84 -31.88
N GLY A 436 14.72 -3.76 -32.05
CA GLY A 436 15.74 -4.03 -31.05
C GLY A 436 16.65 -2.83 -30.81
N LEU A 437 17.03 -2.09 -31.86
CA LEU A 437 17.86 -0.89 -31.78
C LEU A 437 17.09 0.31 -31.23
N LEU A 438 15.81 0.47 -31.58
CA LEU A 438 14.92 1.48 -31.01
C LEU A 438 14.63 1.19 -29.55
N TRP A 439 14.39 -0.07 -29.20
CA TRP A 439 14.22 -0.51 -27.82
C TRP A 439 15.52 -0.35 -27.04
N TRP A 440 16.67 -0.69 -27.62
CA TRP A 440 17.96 -0.48 -26.96
C TRP A 440 18.33 1.00 -26.84
N ARG A 441 17.91 1.87 -27.77
CA ARG A 441 18.05 3.32 -27.63
C ARG A 441 17.03 3.91 -26.65
N SER A 442 15.84 3.35 -26.49
CA SER A 442 14.87 3.77 -25.46
C SER A 442 15.25 3.26 -24.07
N SER A 443 15.85 2.07 -23.97
CA SER A 443 16.41 1.47 -22.75
C SER A 443 17.80 2.03 -22.42
N ARG A 444 18.39 2.81 -23.35
CA ARG A 444 19.55 3.69 -23.16
C ARG A 444 19.17 5.16 -23.21
N ALA A 445 17.91 5.51 -22.93
CA ALA A 445 17.70 6.75 -22.18
C ALA A 445 18.55 6.60 -20.90
N PRO A 446 19.34 7.60 -20.50
CA PRO A 446 20.11 7.48 -19.28
C PRO A 446 19.10 7.23 -18.16
N SER A 447 19.13 6.03 -17.59
CA SER A 447 18.68 5.84 -16.22
C SER A 447 19.61 6.72 -15.41
N ASN A 448 19.18 7.96 -15.15
CA ASN A 448 19.76 8.79 -14.12
C ASN A 448 19.68 7.94 -12.85
N VAL A 449 20.80 7.32 -12.52
CA VAL A 449 21.10 6.93 -11.14
C VAL A 449 20.79 8.18 -10.32
N PRO A 450 19.91 8.13 -9.31
CA PRO A 450 19.59 9.30 -8.53
C PRO A 450 20.89 9.81 -7.90
N SER A 451 21.39 10.94 -8.41
CA SER A 451 22.41 11.73 -7.77
C SER A 451 21.82 12.20 -6.45
N ASN A 452 22.42 11.76 -5.34
CA ASN A 452 21.96 11.98 -3.97
C ASN A 452 22.07 13.44 -3.47
N THR A 453 21.96 14.42 -4.36
CA THR A 453 21.97 15.85 -4.01
C THR A 453 20.62 16.49 -4.33
N PRO A 454 19.94 17.14 -3.37
CA PRO A 454 18.68 17.86 -3.60
C PRO A 454 18.74 18.86 -4.78
N GLN A 455 19.93 19.41 -5.05
CA GLN A 455 20.18 20.35 -6.15
C GLN A 455 20.09 19.72 -7.55
N ASP A 456 20.45 18.44 -7.70
CA ASP A 456 20.37 17.75 -9.00
C ASP A 456 18.92 17.32 -9.29
N ALA A 457 18.18 16.92 -8.26
CA ALA A 457 16.74 16.65 -8.36
C ALA A 457 15.94 17.90 -8.77
N GLU A 458 16.29 19.09 -8.25
CA GLU A 458 15.65 20.36 -8.69
C GLU A 458 15.92 20.64 -10.18
N LYS A 459 17.16 20.48 -10.64
CA LYS A 459 17.53 20.72 -12.05
C LYS A 459 16.79 19.79 -13.01
N ASP A 460 16.64 18.52 -12.65
CA ASP A 460 15.92 17.55 -13.48
C ASP A 460 14.40 17.81 -13.49
N ALA A 461 13.84 18.23 -12.36
CA ALA A 461 12.45 18.69 -12.30
C ALA A 461 12.23 19.96 -13.15
N PHE A 462 13.18 20.91 -13.14
CA PHE A 462 13.11 22.11 -13.97
C PHE A 462 13.19 21.79 -15.47
N ARG A 463 14.07 20.87 -15.87
CA ARG A 463 14.14 20.38 -17.26
C ARG A 463 12.82 19.77 -17.71
N SER A 464 12.18 18.99 -16.83
CA SER A 464 10.87 18.37 -17.09
C SER A 464 9.78 19.42 -17.35
N VAL A 465 9.79 20.55 -16.62
CA VAL A 465 8.89 21.69 -16.87
C VAL A 465 9.13 22.28 -18.27
N LEU A 466 10.40 22.54 -18.62
CA LEU A 466 10.74 23.12 -19.91
C LEU A 466 10.33 22.22 -21.08
N ASP A 467 10.54 20.90 -20.96
CA ASP A 467 10.22 19.96 -22.04
C ASP A 467 8.72 19.71 -22.19
N ALA A 468 7.95 19.77 -21.09
CA ALA A 468 6.49 19.77 -21.16
C ALA A 468 5.95 21.05 -21.81
N ALA A 469 6.51 22.22 -21.44
CA ALA A 469 6.10 23.51 -21.98
C ALA A 469 6.45 23.68 -23.47
N LYS A 470 7.60 23.15 -23.92
CA LYS A 470 7.98 23.11 -25.35
C LYS A 470 7.01 22.26 -26.19
N ARG A 471 6.44 21.21 -25.59
CA ARG A 471 5.46 20.34 -26.23
C ARG A 471 4.04 20.93 -26.24
N HIS A 472 3.86 22.14 -25.68
CA HIS A 472 2.56 22.80 -25.58
C HIS A 472 1.49 21.96 -24.83
N ASP A 473 1.94 21.07 -23.94
CA ASP A 473 1.06 20.19 -23.16
C ASP A 473 0.76 20.84 -21.80
N ALA A 474 -0.43 21.42 -21.66
CA ALA A 474 -0.83 22.15 -20.47
C ALA A 474 -0.93 21.25 -19.21
N GLU A 475 -1.42 20.02 -19.35
CA GLU A 475 -1.62 19.10 -18.22
C GLU A 475 -0.30 18.57 -17.68
N VAL A 476 0.59 18.15 -18.59
CA VAL A 476 1.94 17.69 -18.20
C VAL A 476 2.76 18.85 -17.65
N THR A 477 2.64 20.05 -18.24
CA THR A 477 3.36 21.23 -17.74
C THR A 477 2.92 21.58 -16.31
N ARG A 478 1.61 21.57 -16.01
CA ARG A 478 1.12 21.86 -14.65
C ARG A 478 1.71 20.89 -13.62
N ARG A 479 1.67 19.58 -13.91
CA ARG A 479 2.18 18.55 -13.00
C ARG A 479 3.69 18.71 -12.77
N ALA A 480 4.46 18.90 -13.84
CA ALA A 480 5.91 19.12 -13.75
C ALA A 480 6.25 20.39 -12.95
N LEU A 481 5.45 21.45 -13.10
CA LEU A 481 5.64 22.71 -12.40
C LEU A 481 5.46 22.55 -10.89
N ILE A 482 4.40 21.84 -10.46
CA ILE A 482 4.15 21.54 -9.04
C ILE A 482 5.30 20.72 -8.44
N SER A 483 5.81 19.71 -9.17
CA SER A 483 6.94 18.92 -8.68
C SER A 483 8.22 19.73 -8.52
N TRP A 484 8.48 20.67 -9.43
CA TRP A 484 9.66 21.54 -9.35
C TRP A 484 9.56 22.57 -8.21
N ILE A 485 8.39 23.19 -8.01
CA ILE A 485 8.16 24.15 -6.90
C ILE A 485 8.45 23.50 -5.55
N ARG A 486 7.97 22.26 -5.35
CA ARG A 486 8.20 21.49 -4.11
C ARG A 486 9.68 21.27 -3.80
N LEU A 487 10.51 21.14 -4.83
CA LEU A 487 11.95 20.93 -4.67
C LEU A 487 12.70 22.26 -4.45
N ARG A 488 12.21 23.36 -5.04
CA ARG A 488 12.87 24.67 -4.99
C ARG A 488 12.57 25.47 -3.72
N TRP A 489 11.41 25.28 -3.08
CA TRP A 489 11.01 26.01 -1.87
C TRP A 489 10.63 25.05 -0.71
N THR A 490 11.61 24.30 -0.20
CA THR A 490 11.52 23.61 1.10
C THR A 490 11.98 24.55 2.23
N PRO A 491 11.29 24.65 3.39
CA PRO A 491 10.26 23.76 3.94
C PRO A 491 8.82 24.33 3.91
N HIS A 492 8.47 25.28 3.04
CA HIS A 492 7.13 25.89 3.03
C HIS A 492 6.19 25.17 2.05
N PRO A 493 5.24 24.33 2.51
CA PRO A 493 4.43 23.50 1.64
C PRO A 493 3.23 24.29 1.11
N GLY A 494 3.47 25.25 0.23
CA GLY A 494 2.41 25.79 -0.62
C GLY A 494 2.26 24.89 -1.84
N THR A 495 1.25 24.02 -1.85
CA THR A 495 0.96 23.12 -2.99
C THR A 495 0.36 23.85 -4.20
N GLU A 496 0.35 25.18 -4.17
CA GLU A 496 -0.39 26.00 -5.11
C GLU A 496 0.57 26.77 -6.02
N LEU A 497 0.22 26.82 -7.31
CA LEU A 497 0.84 27.71 -8.31
C LEU A 497 0.86 29.17 -7.84
N ASP A 498 0.06 29.54 -6.83
CA ASP A 498 0.01 30.86 -6.23
C ASP A 498 1.26 31.22 -5.42
N THR A 499 2.09 30.26 -5.03
CA THR A 499 3.42 30.56 -4.47
C THR A 499 4.35 31.20 -5.51
N LEU A 500 4.26 30.79 -6.79
CA LEU A 500 5.02 31.39 -7.88
C LEU A 500 4.55 32.81 -8.22
N THR A 501 3.30 33.18 -7.90
CA THR A 501 2.79 34.53 -8.16
C THR A 501 3.33 35.55 -7.16
N HIS A 502 3.70 35.11 -5.94
CA HIS A 502 4.32 35.96 -4.92
C HIS A 502 5.83 36.17 -5.12
N HIS A 503 6.51 35.20 -5.73
CA HIS A 503 7.97 35.26 -5.99
C HIS A 503 8.33 35.58 -7.45
N GLY A 504 7.35 35.67 -8.35
CA GLY A 504 7.53 35.83 -9.78
C GLY A 504 7.35 37.27 -10.30
N ASN A 505 7.93 37.55 -11.47
CA ASN A 505 7.66 38.77 -12.23
C ASN A 505 6.20 38.76 -12.77
N PRO A 506 5.52 39.92 -12.95
CA PRO A 506 4.22 40.03 -13.62
C PRO A 506 4.05 39.16 -14.89
N ALA A 507 5.11 39.00 -15.69
CA ALA A 507 5.11 38.14 -16.87
C ALA A 507 4.87 36.65 -16.55
N LEU A 508 5.39 36.16 -15.42
CA LEU A 508 5.16 34.80 -14.94
C LEU A 508 3.70 34.61 -14.52
N LYS A 509 3.15 35.56 -13.75
CA LYS A 509 1.74 35.53 -13.35
C LYS A 509 0.80 35.44 -14.56
N ALA A 510 0.99 36.28 -15.57
CA ALA A 510 0.19 36.24 -16.80
C ALA A 510 0.31 34.89 -17.55
N SER A 511 1.49 34.28 -17.56
CA SER A 511 1.70 32.98 -18.19
C SER A 511 1.04 31.82 -17.43
N LEU A 512 1.03 31.88 -16.09
CA LEU A 512 0.34 30.91 -15.22
C LEU A 512 -1.18 31.05 -15.31
N ASP A 513 -1.69 32.28 -15.40
CA ASP A 513 -3.11 32.52 -15.62
C ASP A 513 -3.56 31.96 -16.97
N THR A 514 -2.75 32.12 -18.02
CA THR A 514 -3.02 31.55 -19.34
C THR A 514 -3.03 30.01 -19.31
N LEU A 515 -2.12 29.40 -18.55
CA LEU A 515 -2.09 27.94 -18.32
C LEU A 515 -3.36 27.46 -17.58
N ASN A 516 -3.75 28.16 -16.51
CA ASN A 516 -4.97 27.82 -15.75
C ASN A 516 -6.24 28.00 -16.58
N HIS A 517 -6.32 29.06 -17.40
CA HIS A 517 -7.47 29.29 -18.28
C HIS A 517 -7.63 28.18 -19.32
N ALA A 518 -6.53 27.69 -19.90
CA ALA A 518 -6.56 26.57 -20.84
C ALA A 518 -6.99 25.25 -20.18
N LEU A 519 -6.67 25.05 -18.90
CA LEU A 519 -7.00 23.82 -18.18
C LEU A 519 -8.43 23.79 -17.62
N TYR A 520 -8.95 24.93 -17.15
CA TYR A 520 -10.20 24.94 -16.36
C TYR A 520 -11.35 25.76 -16.96
N LYS A 521 -11.08 26.67 -17.92
CA LYS A 521 -12.11 27.62 -18.37
C LYS A 521 -12.56 27.38 -19.82
N ASN A 522 -11.69 26.90 -20.70
CA ASN A 522 -12.07 26.66 -22.10
C ASN A 522 -11.17 25.63 -22.79
N LYS A 523 -11.68 24.41 -23.06
CA LYS A 523 -10.93 23.32 -23.74
C LYS A 523 -10.60 23.60 -25.22
N THR A 524 -11.04 24.72 -25.78
CA THR A 524 -10.83 25.12 -27.18
C THR A 524 -9.60 26.00 -27.39
N THR A 525 -8.96 26.51 -26.33
CA THR A 525 -7.78 27.37 -26.46
C THR A 525 -6.50 26.53 -26.48
N ARG A 526 -5.80 26.50 -27.62
CA ARG A 526 -4.50 25.84 -27.73
C ARG A 526 -3.45 26.61 -26.92
N TRP A 527 -3.10 26.09 -25.74
CA TRP A 527 -2.09 26.68 -24.87
C TRP A 527 -0.69 26.65 -25.51
N GLN A 528 0.11 27.70 -25.30
CA GLN A 528 1.48 27.78 -25.80
C GLN A 528 2.47 28.01 -24.66
N GLY A 529 3.36 27.06 -24.41
CA GLY A 529 4.32 27.14 -23.30
C GLY A 529 5.54 28.04 -23.51
N THR A 530 5.71 28.68 -24.67
CA THR A 530 6.86 29.56 -24.95
C THR A 530 6.92 30.78 -24.03
N THR A 531 5.77 31.35 -23.69
CA THR A 531 5.64 32.49 -22.76
C THR A 531 6.02 32.09 -21.32
N LEU A 532 5.59 30.89 -20.88
CA LEU A 532 5.96 30.33 -19.58
C LEU A 532 7.47 30.05 -19.50
N ILE A 533 8.07 29.49 -20.55
CA ILE A 533 9.52 29.22 -20.61
C ILE A 533 10.32 30.52 -20.48
N ALA A 534 9.92 31.58 -21.20
CA ALA A 534 10.58 32.88 -21.12
C ALA A 534 10.47 33.48 -19.71
N ALA A 535 9.31 33.36 -19.07
CA ALA A 535 9.10 33.85 -17.70
C ALA A 535 9.91 33.06 -16.66
N LEU A 536 9.98 31.72 -16.79
CA LEU A 536 10.72 30.85 -15.87
C LEU A 536 12.24 31.04 -15.92
N LYS A 537 12.79 31.37 -17.10
CA LYS A 537 14.23 31.66 -17.25
C LYS A 537 14.68 32.92 -16.50
N ASN A 538 13.75 33.84 -16.24
CA ASN A 538 14.00 35.12 -15.58
C ASN A 538 13.62 35.10 -14.09
N LEU A 539 13.41 33.92 -13.50
CA LEU A 539 13.03 33.78 -12.10
C LEU A 539 14.27 33.93 -11.19
N PRO A 540 14.26 34.84 -10.19
CA PRO A 540 15.37 35.00 -9.24
C PRO A 540 15.59 33.74 -8.39
N ALA A 541 16.82 33.56 -7.90
CA ALA A 541 17.15 32.49 -6.95
C ALA A 541 16.41 32.69 -5.62
N PRO A 542 16.03 31.62 -4.90
CA PRO A 542 15.41 31.74 -3.59
C PRO A 542 16.40 32.33 -2.56
N ASP A 543 15.95 33.29 -1.75
CA ASP A 543 16.75 33.87 -0.66
C ASP A 543 17.00 32.82 0.44
N THR A 544 18.22 32.26 0.52
CA THR A 544 18.63 31.30 1.56
C THR A 544 19.35 31.94 2.76
N SER A 545 19.24 33.24 2.96
CA SER A 545 19.92 33.95 4.06
C SER A 545 19.04 34.06 5.30
N LYS A 546 19.08 33.03 6.15
CA LYS A 546 19.03 33.06 7.64
C LYS A 546 18.72 31.66 8.20
N THR A 547 19.74 30.80 8.27
CA THR A 547 19.77 29.70 9.25
C THR A 547 21.07 29.85 10.02
N THR A 548 20.95 30.40 11.22
CA THR A 548 22.00 30.42 12.25
C THR A 548 22.34 28.97 12.58
N ALA A 549 23.51 28.49 12.14
CA ALA A 549 24.04 27.20 12.56
C ALA A 549 24.48 27.31 14.03
N LEU A 550 23.88 26.50 14.91
CA LEU A 550 24.36 26.28 16.28
C LEU A 550 25.72 25.55 16.26
N PRO A 551 26.63 25.80 17.22
CA PRO A 551 27.95 25.17 17.25
C PRO A 551 27.86 23.69 17.70
N PRO A 552 28.78 22.82 17.28
CA PRO A 552 28.78 21.42 17.68
C PRO A 552 29.16 21.23 19.16
N LEU A 553 28.35 20.45 19.89
CA LEU A 553 28.65 19.91 21.22
C LEU A 553 29.66 18.76 21.09
N TYR A 554 30.96 19.05 21.09
CA TYR A 554 32.07 18.22 21.61
C TYR A 554 33.41 18.81 21.13
N PRO A 555 34.35 19.19 22.02
CA PRO A 555 35.73 19.44 21.64
C PRO A 555 36.50 18.11 21.52
N ASP A 556 37.23 17.94 20.43
CA ASP A 556 38.15 16.81 20.21
C ASP A 556 39.19 16.70 21.35
N LEU A 557 39.27 15.52 21.98
CA LEU A 557 40.39 15.17 22.86
C LEU A 557 41.56 14.62 22.02
N PRO A 558 42.81 14.99 22.32
CA PRO A 558 43.97 14.60 21.53
C PRO A 558 44.30 13.11 21.70
N ARG A 559 44.58 12.44 20.57
CA ARG A 559 45.05 11.04 20.50
C ARG A 559 46.42 10.89 21.18
N GLU A 560 46.46 10.07 22.21
CA GLU A 560 47.69 9.54 22.80
C GLU A 560 48.30 8.49 21.86
N LYS A 561 49.60 8.63 21.58
CA LYS A 561 50.40 7.61 20.88
C LYS A 561 50.64 6.44 21.84
N SER A 562 50.34 5.22 21.40
CA SER A 562 50.90 4.01 22.01
C SER A 562 51.75 3.27 20.98
N ASP A 563 53.06 3.28 21.22
CA ASP A 563 53.99 2.25 20.74
C ASP A 563 53.57 0.90 21.32
N HIS A 564 53.30 -0.09 20.44
CA HIS A 564 53.89 -1.43 20.45
C HIS A 564 53.31 -2.32 19.35
#